data_AF-A0A378AJI0-F1
#
_entry.id   AF-A0A378AJI0-F1
#
_cell.length_a   1.000
_cell.length_b   1.000
_cell.length_c   1.000
_cell.angle_alpha   90.00
_cell.angle_beta   90.00
_cell.angle_gamma   90.00
#
_symmetry.space_group_name_H-M   'P 1'
#
loop_
_entity.id
_entity.type
_entity.pdbx_description
1 polymer ?
#
loop_
_entity_poly.entity_id
_entity_poly.type
_entity_poly.pdbx_seq_one_letter_code
_entity_poly.pdbx_strand_id
1 'polypeptide(L)'
;MAAQWRSTRVTLALDVWQSLLHMRWQFRDLTFWQLQVHTNTPIQTNDGGESLKTDRISDLFLRQFDHFTLRDSHLSFLTLSGQRAELAVPQLTWLNGRNRHRAEGQLSLSSLTGQHGVMQVRMDSSR
;
A
#
# COMPACT_ATOMS: atom_id res chain seq x y z
N MET A 1 -13.78 12.20 8.78
CA MET A 1 -14.47 11.34 7.79
C MET A 1 -13.67 10.04 7.68
N ALA A 2 -14.33 8.89 7.73
CA ALA A 2 -13.65 7.60 7.78
C ALA A 2 -13.28 7.11 6.36
N ALA A 3 -12.05 6.63 6.18
CA ALA A 3 -11.71 5.84 5.00
C ALA A 3 -12.44 4.48 5.05
N GLN A 4 -13.00 4.06 3.92
CA GLN A 4 -13.63 2.75 3.79
C GLN A 4 -12.71 1.83 3.00
N TRP A 5 -12.60 0.59 3.45
CA TRP A 5 -11.78 -0.43 2.81
C TRP A 5 -12.53 -1.76 2.74
N ARG A 6 -12.28 -2.52 1.68
CA ARG A 6 -12.80 -3.88 1.48
C ARG A 6 -11.76 -4.71 0.74
N SER A 7 -11.56 -5.96 1.14
CA SER A 7 -10.71 -6.91 0.42
C SER A 7 -11.48 -8.20 0.19
N THR A 8 -11.35 -8.80 -0.99
CA THR A 8 -12.03 -10.07 -1.31
C THR A 8 -11.29 -11.24 -0.67
N ARG A 9 -9.95 -11.24 -0.75
CA ARG A 9 -9.10 -12.29 -0.18
C ARG A 9 -7.83 -11.70 0.37
N VAL A 10 -7.42 -12.22 1.53
CA VAL A 10 -6.14 -11.93 2.16
C VAL A 10 -5.43 -13.27 2.33
N THR A 11 -4.18 -13.35 1.86
CA THR A 11 -3.33 -14.52 2.05
C THR A 11 -2.17 -14.13 2.96
N LEU A 12 -1.95 -14.94 4.00
CA LEU A 12 -0.91 -14.74 5.01
C LEU A 12 0.03 -15.95 4.98
N ALA A 13 1.33 -15.70 4.87
CA ALA A 13 2.35 -16.73 5.01
C ALA A 13 3.01 -16.62 6.40
N LEU A 14 2.89 -17.68 7.19
CA LEU A 14 3.51 -17.78 8.51
C LEU A 14 4.77 -18.64 8.44
N ASP A 15 5.86 -18.16 9.04
CA ASP A 15 7.02 -18.98 9.34
C ASP A 15 6.76 -19.81 10.61
N VAL A 16 6.27 -21.04 10.42
CA VAL A 16 5.88 -21.92 11.53
C VAL A 16 7.05 -22.22 12.46
N TRP A 17 8.23 -22.50 11.91
CA TRP A 17 9.40 -22.88 12.71
C TRP A 17 9.91 -21.73 13.56
N GLN A 18 10.08 -20.55 12.96
CA GLN A 18 10.49 -19.35 13.70
C GLN A 18 9.42 -18.93 14.72
N SER A 19 8.14 -19.14 14.39
CA SER A 19 7.05 -18.77 15.30
C SER A 19 7.05 -19.60 16.58
N LEU A 20 7.23 -20.93 16.43
CA LEU A 20 7.32 -21.85 17.56
C LEU A 20 8.58 -21.62 18.38
N LEU A 21 9.75 -21.45 17.73
CA LEU A 21 11.02 -21.22 18.41
C LEU A 21 11.00 -19.97 19.29
N HIS A 22 10.35 -18.91 18.83
CA HIS A 22 10.31 -17.62 19.51
C HIS A 22 9.01 -17.35 20.27
N MET A 23 8.08 -18.31 20.30
CA MET A 23 6.75 -18.19 20.90
C MET A 23 6.03 -16.88 20.53
N ARG A 24 6.20 -16.45 19.27
CA ARG A 24 5.58 -15.24 18.72
C ARG A 24 5.23 -15.48 17.26
N TRP A 25 4.16 -14.89 16.75
CA TRP A 25 3.82 -15.03 15.34
C TRP A 25 4.86 -14.36 14.44
N GLN A 26 5.41 -15.11 13.47
CA GLN A 26 6.39 -14.64 12.49
C GLN A 26 5.77 -14.68 11.09
N PHE A 27 5.12 -13.60 10.70
CA PHE A 27 4.53 -13.47 9.36
C PHE A 27 5.62 -13.05 8.36
N ARG A 28 5.71 -13.78 7.26
CA ARG A 28 6.71 -13.52 6.22
C ARG A 28 6.16 -12.67 5.09
N ASP A 29 4.98 -13.04 4.60
CA ASP A 29 4.37 -12.42 3.43
C ASP A 29 2.88 -12.21 3.66
N LEU A 30 2.38 -11.11 3.12
CA LEU A 30 0.99 -10.75 3.14
C LEU A 30 0.55 -10.34 1.72
N THR A 31 -0.44 -11.02 1.15
CA THR A 31 -0.97 -10.69 -0.17
C THR A 31 -2.43 -10.29 -0.07
N PHE A 32 -2.75 -9.08 -0.51
CA PHE A 32 -4.11 -8.60 -0.66
C PHE A 32 -4.55 -8.72 -2.11
N TRP A 33 -5.69 -9.37 -2.31
CA TRP A 33 -6.32 -9.48 -3.61
C TRP A 33 -7.56 -8.59 -3.62
N GLN A 34 -7.64 -7.75 -4.65
CA GLN A 34 -8.78 -6.87 -4.87
C GLN A 34 -9.05 -5.97 -3.66
N LEU A 35 -7.97 -5.39 -3.11
CA LEU A 35 -8.10 -4.40 -2.06
C LEU A 35 -8.69 -3.13 -2.66
N GLN A 36 -9.84 -2.72 -2.16
CA GLN A 36 -10.57 -1.52 -2.52
C GLN A 36 -10.42 -0.53 -1.37
N VAL A 37 -9.77 0.61 -1.60
CA VAL A 37 -9.64 1.68 -0.62
C VAL A 37 -10.29 2.94 -1.16
N HIS A 38 -11.17 3.53 -0.35
CA HIS A 38 -11.85 4.77 -0.66
C HIS A 38 -11.58 5.78 0.44
N THR A 39 -10.91 6.88 0.08
CA THR A 39 -10.68 8.00 0.99
C THR A 39 -11.14 9.32 0.39
N ASN A 40 -11.57 10.23 1.26
CA ASN A 40 -11.86 11.62 0.92
C ASN A 40 -10.74 12.56 1.40
N THR A 41 -9.61 12.02 1.87
CA THR A 41 -8.44 12.82 2.21
C THR A 41 -7.54 12.97 0.99
N PRO A 42 -7.06 14.19 0.69
CA PRO A 42 -6.06 14.37 -0.34
C PRO A 42 -4.75 13.69 0.02
N ILE A 43 -4.20 12.90 -0.91
CA ILE A 43 -2.88 12.30 -0.75
C ILE A 43 -1.82 13.39 -1.00
N GLN A 44 -1.12 13.79 0.06
CA GLN A 44 0.04 14.69 -0.01
C GLN A 44 1.32 13.85 0.15
N THR A 45 2.15 13.80 -0.88
CA THR A 45 3.54 13.35 -0.75
C THR A 45 4.36 14.57 -0.34
N ASN A 46 4.66 14.71 0.95
CA ASN A 46 5.55 15.79 1.41
C ASN A 46 7.00 15.32 1.23
N ASP A 47 7.81 16.07 0.49
CA ASP A 47 9.24 15.78 0.19
C ASP A 47 10.18 15.93 1.41
N GLY A 48 9.63 15.94 2.63
CA GLY A 48 10.37 16.11 3.88
C GLY A 48 9.82 15.23 4.98
N GLY A 49 10.33 14.00 5.08
CA GLY A 49 10.49 13.22 6.32
C GLY A 49 9.26 12.73 7.10
N GLU A 50 8.08 13.36 6.97
CA GLU A 50 6.87 12.95 7.68
C GLU A 50 5.90 12.21 6.74
N SER A 51 5.89 10.89 6.90
CA SER A 51 5.00 9.96 6.22
C SER A 51 3.54 10.38 6.37
N LEU A 52 2.84 10.44 5.24
CA LEU A 52 1.39 10.38 5.06
C LEU A 52 0.63 10.08 6.36
N LYS A 53 -0.06 11.07 6.95
CA LYS A 53 -1.13 10.86 7.95
C LYS A 53 -2.37 10.24 7.27
N THR A 54 -2.17 9.18 6.50
CA THR A 54 -3.26 8.31 6.04
C THR A 54 -3.37 7.23 7.09
N ASP A 55 -4.46 7.29 7.86
CA ASP A 55 -5.08 6.26 8.71
C ASP A 55 -4.24 5.13 9.31
N ARG A 56 -4.60 4.72 10.54
CA ARG A 56 -3.99 3.59 11.29
C ARG A 56 -3.75 2.33 10.44
N ILE A 57 -4.50 2.14 9.37
CA ILE A 57 -4.40 1.03 8.42
C ILE A 57 -3.15 1.12 7.53
N SER A 58 -2.78 2.29 7.01
CA SER A 58 -1.51 2.44 6.27
C SER A 58 -0.32 2.24 7.19
N ASP A 59 -0.43 2.67 8.45
CA ASP A 59 0.58 2.39 9.48
C ASP A 59 0.74 0.88 9.75
N LEU A 60 -0.35 0.11 9.75
CA LEU A 60 -0.28 -1.35 9.85
C LEU A 60 0.51 -1.96 8.68
N PHE A 61 0.23 -1.55 7.44
CA PHE A 61 0.91 -2.10 6.25
C PHE A 61 2.39 -1.69 6.15
N LEU A 62 2.70 -0.43 6.47
CA LEU A 62 4.04 0.11 6.32
C LEU A 62 4.99 -0.27 7.46
N ARG A 63 4.46 -0.69 8.62
CA ARG A 63 5.29 -0.91 9.82
C ARG A 63 5.25 -2.33 10.37
N GLN A 64 4.14 -3.08 10.21
CA GLN A 64 4.01 -4.40 10.82
C GLN A 64 4.47 -5.55 9.93
N PHE A 65 4.60 -5.33 8.62
CA PHE A 65 4.98 -6.36 7.67
C PHE A 65 6.26 -5.97 6.92
N ASP A 66 7.26 -6.84 6.99
CA ASP A 66 8.53 -6.68 6.26
C ASP A 66 8.32 -6.80 4.74
N HIS A 67 7.29 -7.53 4.30
CA HIS A 67 6.94 -7.70 2.91
C HIS A 67 5.42 -7.85 2.73
N PHE A 68 4.83 -7.06 1.84
CA PHE A 68 3.47 -7.29 1.37
C PHE A 68 3.32 -7.08 -0.13
N THR A 69 2.29 -7.69 -0.71
CA THR A 69 1.92 -7.55 -2.11
C THR A 69 0.44 -7.19 -2.25
N LEU A 70 0.15 -6.26 -3.15
CA LEU A 70 -1.20 -5.93 -3.61
C LEU A 70 -1.38 -6.48 -5.02
N ARG A 71 -2.51 -7.13 -5.28
CA ARG A 71 -2.89 -7.65 -6.60
C ARG A 71 -4.30 -7.24 -6.97
N ASP A 72 -4.49 -6.83 -8.22
CA ASP A 72 -5.77 -6.40 -8.78
C ASP A 72 -6.51 -5.39 -7.87
N SER A 73 -5.76 -4.48 -7.24
CA SER A 73 -6.24 -3.58 -6.19
C SER A 73 -6.54 -2.19 -6.74
N HIS A 74 -7.42 -1.43 -6.08
CA HIS A 74 -7.84 -0.11 -6.50
C HIS A 74 -7.90 0.86 -5.31
N LEU A 75 -7.32 2.04 -5.51
CA LEU A 75 -7.35 3.16 -4.56
C LEU A 75 -8.09 4.34 -5.19
N SER A 76 -9.13 4.83 -4.53
CA SER A 76 -9.82 6.06 -4.92
C SER A 76 -9.62 7.13 -3.87
N PHE A 77 -9.12 8.29 -4.27
CA PHE A 77 -8.80 9.42 -3.41
C PHE A 77 -9.16 10.76 -4.05
N LEU A 78 -9.25 11.81 -3.23
CA LEU A 78 -9.37 13.17 -3.74
C LEU A 78 -7.98 13.72 -4.05
N THR A 79 -7.82 14.40 -5.18
CA THR A 79 -6.62 15.17 -5.52
C THR A 79 -6.62 16.50 -4.75
N LEU A 80 -5.51 17.24 -4.79
CA LEU A 80 -5.43 18.56 -4.14
C LEU A 80 -6.41 19.58 -4.72
N SER A 81 -6.82 19.42 -5.97
CA SER A 81 -7.86 20.23 -6.61
C SER A 81 -9.29 19.81 -6.21
N GLY A 82 -9.44 18.79 -5.34
CA GLY A 82 -10.73 18.25 -4.92
C GLY A 82 -11.37 17.28 -5.93
N GLN A 83 -10.69 16.96 -7.04
CA GLN A 83 -11.18 16.01 -8.03
C GLN A 83 -10.92 14.57 -7.60
N ARG A 84 -11.81 13.65 -7.95
CA ARG A 84 -11.61 12.22 -7.71
C ARG A 84 -10.57 11.65 -8.70
N ALA A 85 -9.58 10.97 -8.16
CA ALA A 85 -8.65 10.14 -8.92
C ALA A 85 -8.74 8.68 -8.46
N GLU A 86 -8.48 7.78 -9.38
CA GLU A 86 -8.41 6.34 -9.17
C GLU A 86 -7.02 5.83 -9.57
N LEU A 87 -6.43 5.05 -8.68
CA LEU A 87 -5.17 4.36 -8.88
C LEU A 87 -5.44 2.85 -8.90
N ALA A 88 -5.38 2.26 -10.09
CA ALA A 88 -5.38 0.83 -10.25
C ALA A 88 -3.97 0.28 -9.99
N VAL A 89 -3.91 -0.82 -9.24
CA VAL A 89 -2.70 -1.51 -8.81
C VAL A 89 -2.80 -2.97 -9.28
N PRO A 90 -2.46 -3.25 -10.55
CA PRO A 90 -2.41 -4.63 -11.05
C PRO A 90 -1.51 -5.51 -10.18
N GLN A 91 -0.31 -5.03 -9.89
CA GLN A 91 0.61 -5.68 -8.96
C GLN A 91 1.57 -4.65 -8.35
N LEU A 92 1.67 -4.67 -7.03
CA LEU A 92 2.67 -3.91 -6.28
C LEU A 92 3.24 -4.77 -5.17
N THR A 93 4.56 -4.88 -5.12
CA THR A 93 5.30 -5.51 -4.03
C THR A 93 6.00 -4.43 -3.23
N TRP A 94 5.83 -4.48 -1.92
CA TRP A 94 6.41 -3.53 -0.98
C TRP A 94 7.25 -4.27 0.06
N LEU A 95 8.48 -3.79 0.26
CA LEU A 95 9.47 -4.35 1.17
C LEU A 95 9.87 -3.30 2.20
N ASN A 96 9.58 -3.58 3.47
CA ASN A 96 10.02 -2.80 4.63
C ASN A 96 11.27 -3.44 5.24
N GLY A 97 12.39 -2.74 5.16
CA GLY A 97 13.57 -2.97 5.98
C GLY A 97 13.69 -1.91 7.08
N ARG A 98 14.63 -2.09 8.01
CA ARG A 98 14.79 -1.21 9.18
C ARG A 98 14.84 0.29 8.84
N ASN A 99 15.65 0.67 7.86
CA ASN A 99 15.81 2.04 7.38
C ASN A 99 15.70 2.13 5.85
N ARG A 100 15.07 1.14 5.21
CA ARG A 100 14.99 1.09 3.75
C ARG A 100 13.64 0.56 3.33
N HIS A 101 12.94 1.31 2.49
CA HIS A 101 11.65 0.93 1.95
C HIS A 101 11.78 0.80 0.44
N ARG A 102 11.34 -0.34 -0.10
CA ARG A 102 11.35 -0.58 -1.55
C ARG A 102 9.97 -0.92 -2.03
N ALA A 103 9.59 -0.36 -3.16
CA ALA A 103 8.34 -0.65 -3.83
C ALA A 103 8.62 -0.97 -5.30
N GLU A 104 8.10 -2.09 -5.79
CA GLU A 104 8.23 -2.49 -7.19
C GLU A 104 6.88 -2.96 -7.73
N GLY A 105 6.48 -2.46 -8.90
CA GLY A 105 5.20 -2.85 -9.48
C GLY A 105 4.74 -2.00 -10.64
N GLN A 106 3.48 -2.20 -11.01
CA GLN A 106 2.78 -1.45 -12.04
C GLN A 106 1.60 -0.75 -11.39
N LEU A 107 1.41 0.52 -11.75
CA LEU A 107 0.29 1.34 -11.34
C LEU A 107 -0.36 1.94 -12.59
N SER A 108 -1.66 2.15 -12.56
CA SER A 108 -2.36 2.93 -13.58
C SER A 108 -3.16 4.02 -12.90
N LEU A 109 -2.87 5.27 -13.22
CA LEU A 109 -3.59 6.42 -12.69
C LEU A 109 -4.64 6.86 -13.72
N SER A 110 -5.87 7.04 -13.25
CA SER A 110 -7.00 7.58 -14.01
C SER A 110 -7.63 8.73 -13.23
N SER A 111 -7.72 9.92 -13.82
CA SER A 111 -8.40 11.09 -13.24
C SER A 111 -9.55 11.54 -14.15
N LEU A 112 -10.59 12.12 -13.56
CA LEU A 112 -11.72 12.73 -14.28
C LEU A 112 -11.28 13.80 -15.30
N THR A 113 -10.07 14.34 -15.18
CA THR A 113 -9.48 15.29 -16.14
C THR A 113 -8.84 14.63 -17.36
N GLY A 114 -8.98 13.31 -17.54
CA GLY A 114 -8.43 12.58 -18.68
C GLY A 114 -6.94 12.22 -18.53
N GLN A 115 -6.37 12.36 -17.33
CA GLN A 115 -5.04 11.82 -17.04
C GLN A 115 -5.13 10.30 -16.89
N HIS A 116 -4.70 9.58 -17.93
CA HIS A 116 -4.67 8.13 -17.98
C HIS A 116 -3.24 7.71 -18.28
N GLY A 117 -2.61 6.94 -17.41
CA GLY A 117 -1.21 6.53 -17.60
C GLY A 117 -0.85 5.30 -16.79
N VAL A 118 -0.22 4.33 -17.45
CA VAL A 118 0.42 3.18 -16.80
C VAL A 118 1.85 3.57 -16.46
N MET A 119 2.21 3.42 -15.19
CA MET A 119 3.52 3.72 -14.65
C MET A 119 4.13 2.45 -14.08
N GLN A 120 5.34 2.12 -14.52
CA GLN A 120 6.18 1.18 -13.77
C GLN A 120 6.81 1.94 -12.61
N VAL A 121 6.62 1.42 -11.40
CA VAL A 121 7.19 2.01 -10.20
C VAL A 121 8.30 1.10 -9.72
N ARG A 122 9.49 1.69 -9.57
CA ARG A 122 10.58 1.17 -8.75
C ARG A 122 11.00 2.30 -7.84
N MET A 123 10.71 2.16 -6.56
CA MET A 123 11.09 3.10 -5.52
C MET A 123 12.02 2.41 -4.54
N ASP A 124 13.05 3.13 -4.13
CA ASP A 124 13.98 2.70 -3.09
C ASP A 124 14.36 3.92 -2.27
N SER A 125 13.89 3.99 -1.03
CA SER A 125 14.17 5.10 -0.12
C SER A 125 14.86 4.60 1.12
N SER A 126 15.90 5.32 1.55
CA SER A 126 16.58 5.12 2.84
C SER A 126 16.20 6.24 3.80
N ARG A 127 15.97 5.90 5.07
CA ARG A 127 15.65 6.86 6.14
C ARG A 127 16.83 7.08 7.08
#